data_AF-A0A842PFQ9-F1
#
_entry.id   AF-A0A842PFQ9-F1
#
_cell.length_a   1.000
_cell.length_b   1.000
_cell.length_c   1.000
_cell.angle_alpha   90.00
_cell.angle_beta   90.00
_cell.angle_gamma   90.00
#
_symmetry.space_group_name_H-M   'P 1'
#
loop_
_entity.id
_entity.type
_entity.pdbx_description
1 polymer ?
#
loop_
_entity_poly.entity_id
_entity_poly.type
_entity_poly.pdbx_seq_one_letter_code
_entity_poly.pdbx_strand_id
1 'polypeptide(L)'
;EVIVLSAATIEEGISNWLYGGLIAAVLGSIAFVVYWRRRKQSALSELADVFAYTAELLAAGDETREAIFNCYESLCAILMRHRFLRRDFETVREFEMAIRKALPINEEALVALDSVFEEARYSRHEMGEAHKTQAQDALGRVLGQIDELAEVPLR
;
A
#
# COMPACT_ATOMS: atom_id res chain seq x y z
N GLU A 1 60.09 -29.47 -7.41
CA GLU A 1 59.88 -28.37 -8.38
C GLU A 1 59.31 -27.17 -7.63
N VAL A 2 59.96 -26.02 -7.72
CA VAL A 2 59.38 -24.76 -7.23
C VAL A 2 58.45 -24.27 -8.34
N ILE A 3 57.14 -24.32 -8.11
CA ILE A 3 56.16 -23.79 -9.04
C ILE A 3 56.27 -22.26 -8.95
N VAL A 4 56.98 -21.65 -9.91
CA VAL A 4 57.04 -20.20 -10.06
C VAL A 4 55.71 -19.77 -10.67
N LEU A 5 54.73 -19.46 -9.81
CA LEU A 5 53.49 -18.81 -10.26
C LEU A 5 53.87 -17.44 -10.82
N SER A 6 53.64 -17.24 -12.13
CA SER A 6 53.90 -15.95 -12.78
C SER A 6 53.07 -14.84 -12.12
N ALA A 7 53.67 -13.68 -11.86
CA ALA A 7 52.97 -12.52 -11.27
C ALA A 7 51.65 -12.17 -12.01
N ALA A 8 51.61 -12.42 -13.33
CA ALA A 8 50.41 -12.23 -14.16
C ALA A 8 49.22 -13.09 -13.70
N THR A 9 49.46 -14.33 -13.25
CA THR A 9 48.38 -15.20 -12.73
C THR A 9 47.81 -14.73 -11.40
N ILE A 10 48.62 -14.01 -10.60
CA ILE A 10 48.17 -13.42 -9.33
C ILE A 10 47.39 -12.13 -9.58
N GLU A 11 47.83 -11.27 -10.51
CA GLU A 11 47.09 -10.07 -10.93
C GLU A 11 45.74 -10.41 -11.58
N GLU A 12 45.67 -11.41 -12.46
CA GLU A 12 44.41 -11.87 -13.06
C GLU A 12 43.46 -12.44 -12.00
N GLY A 13 43.98 -13.21 -11.04
CA GLY A 13 43.20 -13.70 -9.91
C GLY A 13 42.59 -12.57 -9.09
N ILE A 14 43.40 -11.59 -8.69
CA ILE A 14 42.95 -10.41 -7.91
C ILE A 14 41.90 -9.63 -8.71
N SER A 15 42.13 -9.40 -10.00
CA SER A 15 41.20 -8.74 -10.91
C SER A 15 39.85 -9.46 -10.97
N ASN A 16 39.83 -10.78 -11.16
CA ASN A 16 38.62 -11.58 -11.20
C ASN A 16 37.85 -11.58 -9.87
N TRP A 17 38.55 -11.60 -8.73
CA TRP A 17 37.94 -11.48 -7.40
C TRP A 17 37.33 -10.09 -7.17
N LEU A 18 37.98 -9.03 -7.64
CA LEU A 18 37.46 -7.66 -7.58
C LEU A 18 36.20 -7.51 -8.46
N TYR A 19 36.22 -8.01 -9.70
CA TYR A 19 35.06 -8.00 -10.59
C TYR A 19 33.90 -8.83 -10.02
N GLY A 20 34.18 -10.04 -9.50
CA GLY A 20 33.18 -10.88 -8.84
C GLY A 20 32.56 -10.21 -7.62
N GLY A 21 33.39 -9.56 -6.78
CA GLY A 21 32.92 -8.80 -5.62
C GLY A 21 32.05 -7.61 -6.01
N LEU A 22 32.40 -6.89 -7.08
CA LEU A 22 31.65 -5.73 -7.57
C LEU A 22 30.28 -6.15 -8.13
N ILE A 23 30.22 -7.24 -8.91
CA ILE A 23 28.96 -7.81 -9.40
C ILE A 23 28.08 -8.26 -8.23
N ALA A 24 28.64 -8.95 -7.24
CA ALA A 24 27.91 -9.38 -6.06
C ALA A 24 27.35 -8.20 -5.25
N ALA A 25 28.11 -7.11 -5.12
CA ALA A 25 27.66 -5.90 -4.43
C ALA A 25 26.50 -5.19 -5.17
N VAL A 26 26.56 -5.12 -6.51
CA VAL A 26 25.48 -4.55 -7.33
C VAL A 26 24.22 -5.42 -7.22
N LEU A 27 24.33 -6.74 -7.34
CA LEU A 27 23.17 -7.64 -7.22
C LEU A 27 22.57 -7.60 -5.80
N GLY A 28 23.42 -7.58 -4.77
CA GLY A 28 22.99 -7.49 -3.38
C GLY A 28 22.27 -6.17 -3.08
N SER A 29 22.76 -5.04 -3.62
CA SER A 29 22.10 -3.74 -3.46
C SER A 29 20.76 -3.67 -4.20
N ILE A 30 20.65 -4.20 -5.42
CA ILE A 30 19.38 -4.30 -6.15
C ILE A 30 18.38 -5.17 -5.37
N ALA A 31 18.80 -6.36 -4.92
CA ALA A 31 17.96 -7.26 -4.14
C ALA A 31 17.48 -6.62 -2.83
N PHE A 32 18.37 -5.89 -2.14
CA PHE A 32 18.03 -5.14 -0.93
C PHE A 32 16.99 -4.05 -1.20
N VAL A 33 17.17 -3.25 -2.26
CA VAL A 33 16.21 -2.21 -2.66
C VAL A 33 14.85 -2.81 -3.02
N VAL A 34 14.82 -3.89 -3.80
CA VAL A 34 13.59 -4.58 -4.18
C VAL A 34 12.88 -5.16 -2.96
N TYR A 35 13.61 -5.84 -2.07
CA TYR A 35 13.06 -6.37 -0.81
C TYR A 35 12.46 -5.26 0.05
N TRP A 36 13.17 -4.15 0.21
CA TRP A 36 12.70 -3.01 0.99
C TRP A 36 11.45 -2.36 0.38
N ARG A 37 11.40 -2.22 -0.95
CA ARG A 37 10.23 -1.71 -1.67
C ARG A 37 9.02 -2.61 -1.53
N ARG A 38 9.16 -3.92 -1.76
CA ARG A 38 8.06 -4.89 -1.61
C ARG A 38 7.49 -4.89 -0.21
N ARG A 39 8.36 -4.82 0.80
CA ARG A 39 7.92 -4.74 2.20
C ARG A 39 7.04 -3.51 2.46
N LYS A 40 7.36 -2.37 1.84
CA LYS A 40 6.57 -1.12 1.97
C LYS A 40 5.23 -1.14 1.22
N GLN A 41 5.10 -1.93 0.16
CA GLN A 41 3.88 -2.00 -0.66
C GLN A 41 2.80 -2.94 -0.08
N SER A 42 3.13 -3.75 0.93
CA SER A 42 2.19 -4.69 1.56
C SER A 42 0.95 -4.00 2.14
N ALA A 43 1.12 -2.89 2.86
CA ALA A 43 -0.02 -2.17 3.41
C ALA A 43 -0.93 -1.59 2.34
N LEU A 44 -0.36 -0.97 1.30
CA LEU A 44 -1.15 -0.34 0.23
C LEU A 44 -1.98 -1.38 -0.53
N SER A 45 -1.38 -2.53 -0.86
CA SER A 45 -2.10 -3.65 -1.51
C SER A 45 -3.25 -4.17 -0.64
N GLU A 46 -3.02 -4.42 0.64
CA GLU A 46 -4.07 -4.88 1.55
C GLU A 46 -5.22 -3.85 1.69
N LEU A 47 -4.92 -2.54 1.70
CA LEU A 47 -5.95 -1.50 1.73
C LEU A 47 -6.75 -1.48 0.43
N ALA A 48 -6.08 -1.60 -0.72
CA ALA A 48 -6.72 -1.68 -2.03
C ALA A 48 -7.66 -2.88 -2.13
N ASP A 49 -7.23 -4.05 -1.64
CA ASP A 49 -8.05 -5.26 -1.60
C ASP A 49 -9.35 -5.05 -0.81
N VAL A 50 -9.29 -4.36 0.35
CA VAL A 50 -10.48 -4.03 1.15
C VAL A 50 -11.43 -3.11 0.39
N PHE A 51 -10.91 -2.09 -0.29
CA PHE A 51 -11.74 -1.18 -1.08
C PHE A 51 -12.40 -1.89 -2.27
N ALA A 52 -11.65 -2.72 -3.00
CA ALA A 52 -12.16 -3.49 -4.13
C ALA A 52 -13.26 -4.47 -3.68
N TYR A 53 -13.01 -5.21 -2.59
CA TYR A 53 -13.99 -6.11 -2.01
C TYR A 53 -15.27 -5.38 -1.57
N THR A 54 -15.13 -4.22 -0.93
CA THR A 54 -16.29 -3.42 -0.51
C THR A 54 -17.08 -2.91 -1.70
N ALA A 55 -16.41 -2.46 -2.78
CA ALA A 55 -17.07 -2.03 -4.00
C ALA A 55 -17.85 -3.18 -4.67
N GLU A 56 -17.31 -4.41 -4.62
CA GLU A 56 -17.97 -5.62 -5.11
C GLU A 56 -19.24 -5.94 -4.31
N LEU A 57 -19.18 -5.92 -2.97
CA LEU A 57 -20.35 -6.12 -2.10
C LEU A 57 -21.45 -5.10 -2.41
N LEU A 58 -21.08 -3.83 -2.51
CA LEU A 58 -22.05 -2.78 -2.88
C LEU A 58 -22.66 -3.04 -4.25
N ALA A 59 -21.86 -3.45 -5.24
CA ALA A 59 -22.35 -3.77 -6.57
C ALA A 59 -23.30 -4.98 -6.58
N ALA A 60 -23.03 -5.99 -5.75
CA ALA A 60 -23.87 -7.16 -5.56
C ALA A 60 -25.20 -6.85 -4.85
N GLY A 61 -25.30 -5.69 -4.20
CA GLY A 61 -26.50 -5.26 -3.49
C GLY A 61 -26.55 -5.71 -2.04
N ASP A 62 -25.39 -6.03 -1.45
CA ASP A 62 -25.27 -6.22 0.00
C ASP A 62 -25.63 -4.94 0.77
N GLU A 63 -25.88 -5.09 2.06
CA GLU A 63 -26.31 -3.98 2.92
C GLU A 63 -25.26 -2.86 2.97
N THR A 64 -25.63 -1.69 2.46
CA THR A 64 -24.71 -0.57 2.22
C THR A 64 -23.97 -0.15 3.49
N ARG A 65 -24.68 0.00 4.62
CA ARG A 65 -24.09 0.46 5.87
C ARG A 65 -23.09 -0.55 6.42
N GLU A 66 -23.46 -1.82 6.46
CA GLU A 66 -22.62 -2.93 6.92
C GLU A 66 -21.38 -3.07 6.05
N ALA A 67 -21.51 -3.03 4.73
CA ALA A 67 -20.36 -3.09 3.82
C ALA A 67 -19.36 -1.95 4.08
N ILE A 68 -19.84 -0.71 4.20
CA ILE A 68 -19.01 0.46 4.48
C ILE A 68 -18.39 0.39 5.88
N PHE A 69 -19.15 -0.03 6.90
CA PHE A 69 -18.65 -0.13 8.26
C PHE A 69 -17.57 -1.22 8.38
N ASN A 70 -17.78 -2.38 7.75
CA ASN A 70 -16.78 -3.45 7.69
C ASN A 70 -15.51 -3.02 6.94
N CYS A 71 -15.65 -2.22 5.87
CA CYS A 71 -14.53 -1.57 5.21
C CYS A 71 -13.73 -0.70 6.20
N TYR A 72 -14.40 0.21 6.90
CA TYR A 72 -13.78 1.08 7.90
C TYR A 72 -13.03 0.28 8.97
N GLU A 73 -13.65 -0.74 9.57
CA GLU A 73 -12.99 -1.56 10.59
C GLU A 73 -11.77 -2.30 10.04
N SER A 74 -11.87 -2.84 8.83
CA SER A 74 -10.75 -3.51 8.15
C SER A 74 -9.59 -2.56 7.88
N LEU A 75 -9.87 -1.32 7.44
CA LEU A 75 -8.84 -0.29 7.26
C LEU A 75 -8.15 0.03 8.59
N CYS A 76 -8.91 0.24 9.67
CA CYS A 76 -8.33 0.48 11.00
C CYS A 76 -7.41 -0.68 11.43
N ALA A 77 -7.83 -1.92 11.22
CA ALA A 77 -7.03 -3.11 11.53
C ALA A 77 -5.71 -3.15 10.74
N ILE A 78 -5.75 -2.88 9.43
CA ILE A 78 -4.57 -2.85 8.56
C ILE A 78 -3.64 -1.71 8.96
N LEU A 79 -4.18 -0.51 9.18
CA LEU A 79 -3.39 0.67 9.60
C LEU A 79 -2.69 0.42 10.94
N MET A 80 -3.32 -0.25 11.89
CA MET A 80 -2.69 -0.66 13.15
C MET A 80 -1.60 -1.71 12.94
N ARG A 81 -1.87 -2.75 12.15
CA ARG A 81 -0.92 -3.84 11.84
C ARG A 81 0.37 -3.32 11.22
N HIS A 82 0.25 -2.38 10.29
CA HIS A 82 1.38 -1.76 9.59
C HIS A 82 1.95 -0.52 10.27
N ARG A 83 1.49 -0.21 11.50
CA ARG A 83 2.01 0.88 12.35
C ARG A 83 1.78 2.28 11.77
N PHE A 84 0.77 2.45 10.91
CA PHE A 84 0.26 3.76 10.50
C PHE A 84 -0.61 4.39 11.58
N LEU A 85 -1.40 3.56 12.27
CA LEU A 85 -2.27 3.96 13.37
C LEU A 85 -1.79 3.31 14.69
N ARG A 86 -1.92 4.04 15.81
CA ARG A 86 -1.66 3.48 17.15
C ARG A 86 -2.91 2.79 17.70
N ARG A 87 -2.73 1.85 18.63
CA ARG A 87 -3.83 1.07 19.21
C ARG A 87 -4.76 1.90 20.08
N ASP A 88 -4.26 3.00 20.63
CA ASP A 88 -4.85 3.89 21.61
C ASP A 88 -5.35 5.21 20.99
N PHE A 89 -5.63 5.22 19.68
CA PHE A 89 -5.97 6.45 18.96
C PHE A 89 -7.06 7.27 19.67
N GLU A 90 -6.80 8.56 19.83
CA GLU A 90 -7.59 9.49 20.62
C GLU A 90 -8.55 10.32 19.75
N THR A 91 -8.21 10.55 18.47
CA THR A 91 -8.96 11.48 17.61
C THR A 91 -9.08 11.05 16.14
N VAL A 92 -10.12 11.54 15.45
CA VAL A 92 -10.36 11.35 14.00
C VAL A 92 -9.16 11.82 13.16
N ARG A 93 -8.47 12.87 13.61
CA ARG A 93 -7.31 13.42 12.90
C ARG A 93 -6.12 12.47 12.85
N GLU A 94 -6.00 11.56 13.84
CA GLU A 94 -4.98 10.52 13.81
C GLU A 94 -5.28 9.46 12.76
N PHE A 95 -6.56 9.10 12.59
CA PHE A 95 -7.00 8.23 11.51
C PHE A 95 -6.74 8.87 10.14
N GLU A 96 -7.14 10.13 9.96
CA GLU A 96 -6.91 10.87 8.72
C GLU A 96 -5.42 10.92 8.35
N MET A 97 -4.55 11.25 9.33
CA MET A 97 -3.11 11.29 9.12
C MET A 97 -2.53 9.89 8.80
N ALA A 98 -3.07 8.84 9.42
CA ALA A 98 -2.68 7.46 9.14
C ALA A 98 -3.07 7.03 7.72
N ILE A 99 -4.31 7.34 7.30
CA ILE A 99 -4.81 7.10 5.95
C ILE A 99 -3.93 7.84 4.93
N ARG A 100 -3.68 9.15 5.09
CA ARG A 100 -2.80 9.92 4.18
C ARG A 100 -1.39 9.36 4.05
N LYS A 101 -0.88 8.76 5.12
CA LYS A 101 0.45 8.16 5.13
C LYS A 101 0.47 6.79 4.45
N ALA A 102 -0.63 6.04 4.53
CA ALA A 102 -0.75 4.70 3.95
C ALA A 102 -1.25 4.72 2.51
N LEU A 103 -2.12 5.68 2.17
CA LEU A 103 -2.74 5.90 0.87
C LEU A 103 -2.22 7.21 0.26
N PRO A 104 -1.43 7.13 -0.82
CA PRO A 104 -1.00 8.28 -1.61
C PRO A 104 -2.13 8.86 -2.48
N ILE A 105 -3.29 9.15 -1.89
CA ILE A 105 -4.45 9.73 -2.57
C ILE A 105 -4.54 11.24 -2.36
N ASN A 106 -5.23 11.93 -3.27
CA ASN A 106 -5.48 13.36 -3.19
C ASN A 106 -6.53 13.71 -2.13
N GLU A 107 -6.59 15.00 -1.79
CA GLU A 107 -7.51 15.54 -0.78
C GLU A 107 -8.97 15.22 -1.07
N GLU A 108 -9.37 15.36 -2.33
CA GLU A 108 -10.76 15.19 -2.74
C GLU A 108 -11.25 13.75 -2.55
N ALA A 109 -10.42 12.76 -2.92
CA ALA A 109 -10.74 11.36 -2.70
C ALA A 109 -10.81 11.02 -1.21
N LEU A 110 -9.94 11.61 -0.40
CA LEU A 110 -9.98 11.42 1.05
C LEU A 110 -11.25 11.98 1.68
N VAL A 111 -11.66 13.20 1.30
CA VAL A 111 -12.90 13.82 1.79
C VAL A 111 -14.13 13.03 1.36
N ALA A 112 -14.16 12.54 0.12
CA ALA A 112 -15.25 11.70 -0.36
C ALA A 112 -15.34 10.39 0.43
N LEU A 113 -14.20 9.76 0.73
CA LEU A 113 -14.14 8.54 1.53
C LEU A 113 -14.60 8.78 2.97
N ASP A 114 -14.14 9.87 3.60
CA ASP A 114 -14.50 10.22 4.98
C ASP A 114 -16.01 10.48 5.11
N SER A 115 -16.60 11.21 4.16
CA SER A 115 -18.05 11.45 4.13
C SER A 115 -18.85 10.15 4.10
N VAL A 116 -18.39 9.14 3.36
CA VAL A 116 -19.05 7.82 3.28
C VAL A 116 -18.94 7.07 4.61
N PHE A 117 -17.79 7.14 5.29
CA PHE A 117 -17.62 6.54 6.61
C PHE A 117 -18.42 7.24 7.71
N GLU A 118 -18.43 8.57 7.72
CA GLU A 118 -19.24 9.35 8.65
C GLU A 118 -20.72 9.02 8.51
N GLU A 119 -21.21 8.96 7.27
CA GLU A 119 -22.59 8.62 6.95
C GLU A 119 -22.95 7.23 7.49
N ALA A 120 -22.14 6.21 7.21
CA ALA A 120 -22.39 4.86 7.70
C ALA A 120 -22.33 4.76 9.24
N ARG A 121 -21.43 5.51 9.88
CA ARG A 121 -21.18 5.41 11.32
C ARG A 121 -22.16 6.21 12.18
N TYR A 122 -22.55 7.40 11.74
CA TYR A 122 -23.25 8.36 12.59
C TYR A 122 -24.70 8.61 12.17
N SER A 123 -25.09 8.28 10.93
CA SER A 123 -26.47 8.47 10.49
C SER A 123 -27.42 7.50 11.19
N ARG A 124 -28.67 7.94 11.35
CA ARG A 124 -29.75 7.13 11.94
C ARG A 124 -30.80 6.70 10.91
N HIS A 125 -30.67 7.12 9.65
CA HIS A 125 -31.61 6.78 8.60
C HIS A 125 -31.12 5.61 7.76
N GLU A 126 -32.04 4.93 7.08
CA GLU A 126 -31.68 3.87 6.15
C GLU A 126 -30.78 4.40 5.02
N MET A 127 -29.78 3.61 4.62
CA MET A 127 -28.87 3.97 3.54
C MET A 127 -29.38 3.40 2.22
N GLY A 128 -30.17 4.20 1.49
CA GLY A 128 -30.67 3.84 0.17
C GLY A 128 -29.66 4.00 -0.98
N GLU A 129 -30.15 3.80 -2.21
CA GLU A 129 -29.35 3.76 -3.45
C GLU A 129 -28.45 4.98 -3.69
N ALA A 130 -28.86 6.16 -3.24
CA ALA A 130 -28.03 7.37 -3.36
C ALA A 130 -26.71 7.24 -2.57
N HIS A 131 -26.78 6.71 -1.34
CA HIS A 131 -25.59 6.48 -0.52
C HIS A 131 -24.72 5.36 -1.07
N LYS A 132 -25.34 4.31 -1.62
CA LYS A 132 -24.63 3.23 -2.32
C LYS A 132 -23.84 3.78 -3.50
N THR A 133 -24.47 4.60 -4.34
CA THR A 133 -23.81 5.22 -5.50
C THR A 133 -22.66 6.12 -5.05
N GLN A 134 -22.89 6.96 -4.04
CA GLN A 134 -21.86 7.81 -3.45
C GLN A 134 -20.66 7.00 -2.91
N ALA A 135 -20.93 5.88 -2.24
CA ALA A 135 -19.90 4.99 -1.72
C ALA A 135 -19.10 4.33 -2.84
N GLN A 136 -19.77 3.83 -3.88
CA GLN A 136 -19.10 3.25 -5.04
C GLN A 136 -18.21 4.27 -5.76
N ASP A 137 -18.69 5.51 -5.93
CA ASP A 137 -17.91 6.59 -6.53
C ASP A 137 -16.68 6.94 -5.67
N ALA A 138 -16.83 7.05 -4.35
CA ALA A 138 -15.72 7.35 -3.45
C ALA A 138 -14.66 6.24 -3.46
N LEU A 139 -15.08 4.97 -3.35
CA LEU A 139 -14.20 3.81 -3.41
C LEU A 139 -13.49 3.71 -4.76
N GLY A 140 -14.21 3.93 -5.86
CA GLY A 140 -13.67 3.93 -7.21
C GLY A 140 -12.61 5.01 -7.44
N ARG A 141 -12.81 6.22 -6.90
CA ARG A 141 -11.81 7.31 -6.96
C ARG A 141 -10.51 6.92 -6.24
N VAL A 142 -10.62 6.30 -5.07
CA VAL A 142 -9.46 5.84 -4.29
C VAL A 142 -8.71 4.75 -5.05
N LEU A 143 -9.42 3.73 -5.55
CA LEU A 143 -8.83 2.64 -6.33
C LEU A 143 -8.15 3.13 -7.60
N GLY A 144 -8.79 4.02 -8.36
CA GLY A 144 -8.21 4.59 -9.58
C GLY A 144 -6.89 5.32 -9.33
N GLN A 145 -6.77 6.07 -8.22
CA GLN A 145 -5.51 6.73 -7.85
C GLN A 145 -4.44 5.74 -7.38
N ILE A 146 -4.82 4.65 -6.71
CA ILE A 146 -3.88 3.59 -6.35
C ILE A 146 -3.33 2.92 -7.62
N ASP A 147 -4.18 2.66 -8.61
CA ASP A 147 -3.79 2.05 -9.89
C ASP A 147 -2.89 2.99 -10.71
N GLU A 148 -3.20 4.28 -10.80
CA GLU A 148 -2.35 5.27 -11.47
C GLU A 148 -0.91 5.27 -10.91
N LEU A 149 -0.74 5.05 -9.61
CA LEU A 149 0.57 4.97 -8.97
C LEU A 149 1.30 3.66 -9.23
N ALA A 150 0.57 2.57 -9.49
CA ALA A 150 1.14 1.30 -9.89
C ALA A 150 1.63 1.34 -11.36
N GLU A 151 0.97 2.12 -12.21
CA GLU A 151 1.29 2.24 -13.64
C GLU A 151 2.47 3.16 -13.96
N VAL A 152 2.86 4.10 -13.09
CA VAL A 152 4.04 4.97 -13.32
C VAL A 152 5.32 4.14 -13.25
N PRO A 153 5.98 3.82 -14.39
CA PRO A 153 7.30 3.23 -14.35
C PRO A 153 8.25 4.32 -13.86
N LEU A 154 9.01 4.02 -12.80
CA LEU A 154 10.15 4.82 -12.37
C LEU A 154 10.98 5.23 -13.59
N ARG A 155 10.85 6.50 -14.00
CA ARG A 155 11.79 7.16 -14.91
C ARG A 155 12.97 7.66 -14.11
#